data_AF-A0A6S7DW80-F1
#
_entry.id   AF-A0A6S7DW80-F1
#
_cell.length_a   1.000
_cell.length_b   1.000
_cell.length_c   1.000
_cell.angle_alpha   90.00
_cell.angle_beta   90.00
_cell.angle_gamma   90.00
#
_symmetry.space_group_name_H-M   'P 1'
#
loop_
_entity.id
_entity.type
_entity.pdbx_description
1 polymer ?
#
loop_
_entity_poly.entity_id
_entity_poly.type
_entity_poly.pdbx_seq_one_letter_code
_entity_poly.pdbx_strand_id
1 'polypeptide(L)'
;MARFLLFHTPTLTESVERSVHAELVAVLVAVTNGEPRVLTTDDARALPAGPFKLSHRSLQAGLRAWVEEQTHHPLGYVEQLYTFADGDRSDESGVRVMSVSYLGLTREAGETGVAQVGWQDWYRYFPWEDHRAGTPALVEELIVPRLAAWCEDSADPAVRKRRHQRAAITFGLDGSPWNEDMVLQRYELLFEAGLVPEAARRGGGGTAVPGEPMRHDHRRILATGIARLRAKIKYRPVVFELMPAQFTLLQLQLAVEALAGRGLHKQNFRRLIEQQALVEETGEMATGTAGRPAKLFRFRRDVLLERAIAGSKLPLSRAM
;
A
#
# COMPACT_ATOMS: atom_id res chain seq x y z
N MET A 1 43.69 -27.45 -58.28
CA MET A 1 43.44 -26.16 -57.60
C MET A 1 42.42 -26.39 -56.48
N ALA A 2 42.91 -26.81 -55.31
CA ALA A 2 42.09 -27.16 -54.16
C ALA A 2 41.97 -25.95 -53.22
N ARG A 3 40.73 -25.62 -52.86
CA ARG A 3 40.34 -24.57 -51.90
C ARG A 3 40.79 -24.97 -50.49
N PHE A 4 41.56 -24.09 -49.84
CA PHE A 4 41.86 -24.17 -48.42
C PHE A 4 40.60 -23.80 -47.60
N LEU A 5 40.13 -24.72 -46.75
CA LEU A 5 39.16 -24.46 -45.69
C LEU A 5 39.89 -23.79 -44.53
N LEU A 6 39.72 -22.48 -44.36
CA LEU A 6 40.05 -21.79 -43.12
C LEU A 6 38.86 -21.93 -42.18
N PHE A 7 39.10 -22.57 -41.03
CA PHE A 7 38.19 -22.57 -39.89
C PHE A 7 37.91 -21.13 -39.47
N HIS A 8 36.66 -20.69 -39.62
CA HIS A 8 36.21 -19.43 -39.05
C HIS A 8 35.90 -19.69 -37.57
N THR A 9 36.81 -19.27 -36.69
CA THR A 9 36.53 -19.14 -35.26
C THR A 9 35.48 -18.04 -35.11
N PRO A 10 34.29 -18.28 -34.54
CA PRO A 10 33.36 -17.19 -34.29
C PRO A 10 34.00 -16.23 -33.29
N THR A 11 34.20 -14.99 -33.72
CA THR A 11 34.55 -13.86 -32.86
C THR A 11 33.46 -13.69 -31.81
N LEU A 12 33.87 -13.65 -30.55
CA LEU A 12 33.10 -13.18 -29.38
C LEU A 12 32.49 -11.80 -29.68
N THR A 13 31.34 -11.78 -30.33
CA THR A 13 30.58 -10.57 -30.66
C THR A 13 29.12 -10.88 -30.37
N GLU A 14 28.80 -10.84 -29.07
CA GLU A 14 27.49 -10.46 -28.51
C GLU A 14 27.56 -10.66 -26.99
N SER A 15 28.24 -9.74 -26.29
CA SER A 15 28.02 -9.54 -24.87
C SER A 15 27.90 -8.04 -24.61
N VAL A 16 26.66 -7.57 -24.52
CA VAL A 16 26.34 -6.54 -23.54
C VAL A 16 25.31 -7.21 -22.64
N GLU A 17 25.79 -7.91 -21.61
CA GLU A 17 24.97 -8.16 -20.43
C GLU A 17 24.53 -6.78 -19.92
N ARG A 18 23.32 -6.34 -20.25
CA ARG A 18 22.76 -5.13 -19.64
C ARG A 18 22.61 -5.44 -18.15
N SER A 19 23.45 -4.83 -17.32
CA SER A 19 23.33 -4.95 -15.87
C SER A 19 21.92 -4.49 -15.46
N VAL A 20 21.25 -5.31 -14.65
CA VAL A 20 19.97 -4.95 -14.02
C VAL A 20 20.28 -4.68 -12.56
N HIS A 21 19.95 -3.48 -12.08
CA HIS A 21 20.08 -3.15 -10.67
C HIS A 21 18.78 -3.50 -9.93
N ALA A 22 18.90 -4.16 -8.79
CA ALA A 22 17.77 -4.43 -7.91
C ALA A 22 17.77 -3.43 -6.75
N GLU A 23 16.64 -2.76 -6.54
CA GLU A 23 16.39 -1.91 -5.38
C GLU A 23 15.30 -2.52 -4.50
N LEU A 24 15.37 -2.24 -3.21
CA LEU A 24 14.37 -2.63 -2.23
C LEU A 24 13.53 -1.40 -1.89
N VAL A 25 12.21 -1.49 -2.01
CA VAL A 25 11.27 -0.40 -1.66
C VAL A 25 10.37 -0.84 -0.52
N ALA A 26 10.25 -0.02 0.51
CA ALA A 26 9.44 -0.30 1.70
C ALA A 26 8.19 0.59 1.74
N VAL A 27 7.02 -0.03 1.78
CA VAL A 27 5.78 0.59 2.24
C VAL A 27 5.67 0.33 3.74
N LEU A 28 6.15 1.27 4.56
CA LEU A 28 6.07 1.19 6.01
C LEU A 28 4.82 1.90 6.50
N VAL A 29 3.92 1.15 7.14
CA VAL A 29 2.65 1.65 7.62
C VAL A 29 2.63 1.70 9.14
N ALA A 30 2.11 2.80 9.67
CA ALA A 30 1.74 2.99 11.06
C ALA A 30 0.29 3.52 11.15
N VAL A 31 -0.29 3.54 12.35
CA VAL A 31 -1.53 4.27 12.62
C VAL A 31 -1.32 5.12 13.86
N THR A 32 -1.56 6.41 13.72
CA THR A 32 -1.33 7.40 14.79
C THR A 32 -2.52 8.32 14.87
N ASN A 33 -3.10 8.48 16.06
CA ASN A 33 -4.27 9.36 16.29
C ASN A 33 -5.46 9.11 15.35
N GLY A 34 -5.67 7.86 14.91
CA GLY A 34 -6.74 7.52 13.98
C GLY A 34 -6.45 7.92 12.53
N GLU A 35 -5.22 8.29 12.20
CA GLU A 35 -4.75 8.48 10.83
C GLU A 35 -3.85 7.32 10.41
N PRO A 36 -4.03 6.79 9.19
CA PRO A 36 -3.09 5.85 8.61
C PRO A 36 -1.86 6.60 8.09
N ARG A 37 -0.68 6.17 8.51
CA ARG A 37 0.59 6.85 8.22
C ARG A 37 1.46 5.97 7.34
N VAL A 38 2.18 6.60 6.41
CA VAL A 38 3.24 5.97 5.63
C VAL A 38 4.55 6.70 5.88
N LEU A 39 5.65 5.96 6.10
CA LEU A 39 6.97 6.57 6.16
C LEU A 39 7.42 6.97 4.75
N THR A 40 7.94 8.17 4.62
CA THR A 40 8.39 8.73 3.35
C THR A 40 9.77 9.36 3.50
N THR A 41 10.47 9.49 2.37
CA THR A 41 11.79 10.12 2.24
C THR A 41 11.73 11.22 1.17
N ASP A 42 12.83 11.97 0.99
CA ASP A 42 12.93 13.07 0.01
C ASP A 42 11.76 14.07 0.12
N ASP A 43 11.57 14.63 1.32
CA ASP A 43 10.52 15.61 1.63
C ASP A 43 9.12 15.12 1.24
N ALA A 44 8.78 13.89 1.63
CA ALA A 44 7.50 13.24 1.34
C ALA A 44 7.24 12.91 -0.15
N ARG A 45 8.28 12.90 -1.01
CA ARG A 45 8.14 12.56 -2.44
C ARG A 45 8.55 11.14 -2.79
N ALA A 46 9.12 10.37 -1.87
CA ALA A 46 9.57 9.01 -2.14
C ALA A 46 9.20 8.03 -1.02
N LEU A 47 9.04 6.77 -1.41
CA LEU A 47 9.04 5.69 -0.45
C LEU A 47 10.49 5.40 -0.02
N PRO A 48 10.68 5.00 1.25
CA PRO A 48 11.84 4.32 1.77
C PRO A 48 12.44 3.32 0.75
N ALA A 49 13.60 3.60 0.18
CA ALA A 49 14.22 2.75 -0.84
C ALA A 49 15.76 2.70 -0.72
N GLY A 50 16.36 1.57 -1.09
CA GLY A 50 17.81 1.40 -1.07
C GLY A 50 18.32 0.25 -1.94
N PRO A 51 19.62 0.25 -2.29
CA PRO A 51 20.19 -0.79 -3.13
C PRO A 51 20.21 -2.14 -2.40
N PHE A 52 20.01 -3.23 -3.16
CA PHE A 52 20.29 -4.55 -2.62
C PHE A 52 21.80 -4.73 -2.38
N LYS A 53 22.22 -4.89 -1.12
CA LYS A 53 23.61 -5.19 -0.75
C LYS A 53 23.80 -6.70 -0.56
N LEU A 54 24.83 -7.26 -1.21
CA LEU A 54 25.22 -8.69 -1.11
C LEU A 54 25.59 -9.13 0.31
N SER A 55 25.87 -8.19 1.21
CA SER A 55 26.18 -8.44 2.62
C SER A 55 24.98 -8.93 3.44
N HIS A 56 23.74 -8.75 2.96
CA HIS A 56 22.55 -9.19 3.68
C HIS A 56 22.23 -10.66 3.39
N ARG A 57 21.93 -11.44 4.44
CA ARG A 57 21.60 -12.87 4.32
C ARG A 57 20.33 -13.15 3.49
N SER A 58 19.44 -12.17 3.34
CA SER A 58 18.26 -12.22 2.46
C SER A 58 17.76 -10.82 2.14
N LEU A 59 16.93 -10.68 1.10
CA LEU A 59 16.25 -9.42 0.75
C LEU A 59 15.46 -8.86 1.95
N GLN A 60 14.75 -9.73 2.67
CA GLN A 60 14.00 -9.35 3.86
C GLN A 60 14.90 -8.90 5.03
N ALA A 61 16.07 -9.54 5.21
CA ALA A 61 17.02 -9.12 6.24
C ALA A 61 17.63 -7.76 5.91
N GLY A 62 17.92 -7.50 4.63
CA GLY A 62 18.36 -6.19 4.15
C GLY A 62 17.32 -5.10 4.39
N LEU A 63 16.06 -5.38 4.05
CA LEU A 63 14.94 -4.48 4.35
C LEU A 63 14.85 -4.18 5.85
N ARG A 64 14.82 -5.21 6.71
CA ARG A 64 14.69 -5.02 8.16
C ARG A 64 15.82 -4.14 8.72
N ALA A 65 17.07 -4.46 8.37
CA ALA A 65 18.22 -3.70 8.82
C ALA A 65 18.15 -2.24 8.39
N TRP A 66 17.80 -2.00 7.12
CA TRP A 66 17.67 -0.66 6.57
C TRP A 66 16.50 0.13 7.20
N VAL A 67 15.36 -0.51 7.43
CA VAL A 67 14.21 0.11 8.09
C VAL A 67 14.54 0.45 9.55
N GLU A 68 15.19 -0.46 10.28
CA GLU A 68 15.60 -0.25 11.67
C GLU A 68 16.64 0.87 11.79
N GLU A 69 17.57 0.97 10.84
CA GLU A 69 18.55 2.06 10.76
C GLU A 69 17.86 3.42 10.56
N GLN A 70 16.84 3.49 9.69
CA GLN A 70 16.16 4.75 9.35
C GLN A 70 15.05 5.16 10.31
N THR A 71 14.43 4.19 10.99
CA THR A 71 13.25 4.45 11.86
C THR A 71 13.55 4.29 13.34
N HIS A 72 14.71 3.75 13.70
CA HIS A 72 15.06 3.37 15.08
C HIS A 72 14.07 2.40 15.75
N HIS A 73 13.20 1.74 14.97
CA HIS A 73 12.19 0.81 15.48
C HIS A 73 12.27 -0.57 14.83
N PRO A 74 12.15 -1.64 15.64
CA PRO A 74 12.12 -3.00 15.11
C PRO A 74 10.86 -3.19 14.27
N LEU A 75 11.04 -3.77 13.09
CA LEU A 75 9.94 -4.03 12.19
C LEU A 75 9.22 -5.32 12.65
N GLY A 76 7.97 -5.22 13.12
CA GLY A 76 7.23 -6.39 13.63
C GLY A 76 6.85 -7.36 12.52
N TYR A 77 6.10 -6.84 11.54
CA TYR A 77 5.58 -7.60 10.42
C TYR A 77 6.19 -7.13 9.09
N VAL A 78 6.56 -8.07 8.23
CA VAL A 78 7.07 -7.83 6.88
C VAL A 78 6.52 -8.87 5.92
N GLU A 79 6.03 -8.41 4.77
CA GLU A 79 5.63 -9.25 3.66
C GLU A 79 6.14 -8.66 2.35
N GLN A 80 6.60 -9.51 1.44
CA GLN A 80 6.90 -9.06 0.09
C GLN A 80 5.59 -8.74 -0.65
N LEU A 81 5.54 -7.57 -1.27
CA LEU A 81 4.43 -7.17 -2.14
C LEU A 81 4.67 -7.76 -3.53
N TYR A 82 5.25 -6.97 -4.43
CA TYR A 82 5.50 -7.34 -5.82
C TYR A 82 6.91 -6.96 -6.24
N THR A 83 7.38 -7.62 -7.30
CA THR A 83 8.58 -7.18 -8.03
C THR A 83 8.14 -6.40 -9.26
N PHE A 84 8.60 -5.16 -9.37
CA PHE A 84 8.29 -4.24 -10.44
C PHE A 84 9.50 -4.12 -11.37
N ALA A 85 9.33 -4.50 -12.63
CA ALA A 85 10.43 -4.61 -13.61
C ALA A 85 10.09 -3.95 -14.96
N ASP A 86 9.28 -2.88 -14.95
CA ASP A 86 8.87 -2.19 -16.18
C ASP A 86 10.10 -1.71 -16.99
N GLY A 87 10.02 -1.81 -18.32
CA GLY A 87 11.15 -1.53 -19.23
C GLY A 87 11.61 -0.07 -19.22
N ASP A 88 10.74 0.81 -18.73
CA ASP A 88 10.90 2.26 -18.70
C ASP A 88 11.61 2.72 -17.42
N ARG A 89 12.02 1.78 -16.56
CA ARG A 89 12.71 2.05 -15.29
C ARG A 89 14.21 2.14 -15.52
N SER A 90 14.72 3.36 -15.56
CA SER A 90 16.15 3.64 -15.52
C SER A 90 16.52 4.36 -14.23
N ASP A 91 17.69 4.05 -13.66
CA ASP A 91 18.32 4.92 -12.66
C ASP A 91 18.80 6.24 -13.31
N GLU A 92 19.37 7.14 -12.52
CA GLU A 92 19.96 8.41 -13.02
C GLU A 92 21.07 8.19 -14.06
N SER A 93 21.64 6.98 -14.12
CA SER A 93 22.68 6.56 -15.08
C SER A 93 22.12 5.84 -16.31
N GLY A 94 20.80 5.70 -16.43
CA GLY A 94 20.15 5.05 -17.58
C GLY A 94 20.01 3.53 -17.46
N VAL A 95 20.48 2.91 -16.37
CA VAL A 95 20.52 1.45 -16.21
C VAL A 95 19.16 0.93 -15.74
N ARG A 96 18.74 -0.24 -16.26
CA ARG A 96 17.43 -0.79 -15.93
C ARG A 96 17.35 -1.18 -14.44
N VAL A 97 16.33 -0.67 -13.76
CA VAL A 97 16.09 -0.93 -12.32
C VAL A 97 14.89 -1.83 -12.11
N MET A 98 15.06 -2.85 -11.26
CA MET A 98 13.99 -3.71 -10.76
C MET A 98 13.74 -3.41 -9.28
N SER A 99 12.53 -3.01 -8.92
CA SER A 99 12.13 -2.84 -7.52
C SER A 99 11.56 -4.12 -6.96
N VAL A 100 12.09 -4.58 -5.82
CA VAL A 100 11.43 -5.57 -4.98
C VAL A 100 10.79 -4.84 -3.82
N SER A 101 9.46 -4.81 -3.79
CA SER A 101 8.70 -4.04 -2.81
C SER A 101 8.23 -4.89 -1.63
N TYR A 102 8.18 -4.28 -0.46
CA TYR A 102 7.75 -4.90 0.79
C TYR A 102 6.75 -4.02 1.53
N LEU A 103 5.80 -4.66 2.20
CA LEU A 103 4.90 -4.04 3.18
C LEU A 103 5.43 -4.36 4.57
N GLY A 104 5.73 -3.31 5.34
CA GLY A 104 6.10 -3.39 6.73
C GLY A 104 5.07 -2.72 7.62
N LEU A 105 4.74 -3.34 8.75
CA LEU A 105 3.88 -2.72 9.77
C LEU A 105 4.72 -2.44 11.01
N THR A 106 4.63 -1.21 11.50
CA THR A 106 5.34 -0.75 12.69
C THR A 106 4.50 0.29 13.43
N ARG A 107 5.00 0.75 14.57
CA ARG A 107 4.43 1.86 15.31
C ARG A 107 5.25 3.11 15.04
N GLU A 108 4.58 4.22 14.79
CA GLU A 108 5.22 5.53 14.76
C GLU A 108 5.70 5.84 16.18
N ALA A 109 6.99 6.16 16.31
CA ALA A 109 7.51 6.68 17.55
C ALA A 109 8.49 7.81 17.26
N GLY A 110 8.30 8.90 18.00
CA GLY A 110 9.12 10.10 17.96
C GLY A 110 9.30 10.73 16.57
N GLU A 111 10.08 11.81 16.53
CA GLU A 111 10.69 12.25 15.29
C GLU A 111 11.74 11.20 14.87
N THR A 112 11.82 10.92 13.57
CA THR A 112 12.77 9.95 12.98
C THR A 112 14.24 10.35 13.19
N GLY A 113 14.52 11.59 13.58
CA GLY A 113 15.87 12.13 13.77
C GLY A 113 16.65 12.34 12.45
N VAL A 114 16.08 11.93 11.31
CA VAL A 114 16.70 12.00 9.99
C VAL A 114 15.99 13.08 9.15
N ALA A 115 16.75 14.07 8.68
CA ALA A 115 16.23 15.11 7.80
C ALA A 115 15.59 14.49 6.54
N GLN A 116 14.46 15.07 6.10
CA GLN A 116 13.68 14.62 4.92
C GLN A 116 12.97 13.26 5.05
N VAL A 117 13.11 12.56 6.18
CA VAL A 117 12.37 11.32 6.47
C VAL A 117 11.23 11.64 7.44
N GLY A 118 10.00 11.28 7.09
CA GLY A 118 8.86 11.58 7.95
C GLY A 118 7.63 10.74 7.67
N TRP A 119 6.81 10.58 8.69
CA TRP A 119 5.49 9.98 8.61
C TRP A 119 4.51 10.95 7.97
N GLN A 120 3.77 10.49 6.97
CA GLN A 120 2.74 11.26 6.27
C GLN A 120 1.40 10.54 6.35
N ASP A 121 0.29 11.27 6.42
CA ASP A 121 -1.02 10.67 6.15
C ASP A 121 -0.98 10.11 4.71
N TRP A 122 -1.31 8.83 4.55
CA TRP A 122 -1.29 8.23 3.21
C TRP A 122 -2.39 8.78 2.29
N TYR A 123 -3.42 9.44 2.82
CA TYR A 123 -4.52 10.04 2.07
C TYR A 123 -4.08 11.34 1.39
N ARG A 124 -2.95 11.90 1.82
CA ARG A 124 -2.22 12.93 1.08
C ARG A 124 -1.93 12.52 -0.37
N TYR A 125 -1.63 11.24 -0.60
CA TYR A 125 -1.34 10.67 -1.92
C TYR A 125 -2.58 10.14 -2.63
N PHE A 126 -3.66 9.85 -1.90
CA PHE A 126 -4.89 9.31 -2.48
C PHE A 126 -6.13 9.92 -1.79
N PRO A 127 -6.40 11.22 -2.00
CA PRO A 127 -7.47 11.90 -1.27
C PRO A 127 -8.87 11.37 -1.62
N TRP A 128 -9.02 10.63 -2.72
CA TRP A 128 -10.25 9.91 -3.08
C TRP A 128 -10.45 8.59 -2.33
N GLU A 129 -9.57 8.20 -1.41
CA GLU A 129 -9.64 6.90 -0.72
C GLU A 129 -10.27 6.98 0.68
N ASP A 130 -10.41 8.17 1.26
CA ASP A 130 -10.95 8.34 2.61
C ASP A 130 -12.46 8.58 2.61
N HIS A 131 -13.22 7.50 2.70
CA HIS A 131 -14.69 7.52 2.75
C HIS A 131 -15.23 7.50 4.19
N ARG A 132 -14.40 7.76 5.21
CA ARG A 132 -14.85 7.75 6.62
C ARG A 132 -15.92 8.80 6.90
N ALA A 133 -15.91 9.92 6.17
CA ALA A 133 -16.89 11.00 6.25
C ALA A 133 -17.96 10.95 5.13
N GLY A 134 -18.07 9.83 4.40
CA GLY A 134 -18.85 9.73 3.16
C GLY A 134 -17.98 9.86 1.92
N THR A 135 -18.58 9.82 0.72
CA THR A 135 -17.85 9.96 -0.54
C THR A 135 -17.13 11.32 -0.61
N PRO A 136 -15.81 11.37 -0.84
CA PRO A 136 -15.10 12.63 -1.00
C PRO A 136 -15.67 13.45 -2.17
N ALA A 137 -15.95 14.73 -1.95
CA ALA A 137 -16.49 15.63 -2.98
C ALA A 137 -15.67 15.60 -4.29
N LEU A 138 -14.34 15.48 -4.20
CA LEU A 138 -13.46 15.40 -5.36
C LEU A 138 -13.74 14.19 -6.27
N VAL A 139 -14.33 13.11 -5.73
CA VAL A 139 -14.73 11.95 -6.54
C VAL A 139 -15.88 12.35 -7.47
N GLU A 140 -16.93 12.95 -6.91
CA GLU A 140 -18.16 13.31 -7.63
C GLU A 140 -17.96 14.55 -8.52
N GLU A 141 -17.27 15.58 -8.01
CA GLU A 141 -17.14 16.88 -8.66
C GLU A 141 -16.02 16.91 -9.72
N LEU A 142 -14.99 16.07 -9.59
CA LEU A 142 -13.81 16.13 -10.45
C LEU A 142 -13.45 14.81 -11.12
N ILE A 143 -13.33 13.71 -10.37
CA ILE A 143 -12.88 12.43 -10.94
C ILE A 143 -13.92 11.84 -11.88
N VAL A 144 -15.17 11.69 -11.44
CA VAL A 144 -16.24 11.03 -12.20
C VAL A 144 -16.51 11.75 -13.53
N PRO A 145 -16.69 13.09 -13.59
CA PRO A 145 -16.91 13.78 -14.87
C PRO A 145 -15.75 13.61 -15.85
N ARG A 146 -14.51 13.60 -15.35
CA ARG A 146 -13.32 13.48 -16.21
C ARG A 146 -13.09 12.05 -16.69
N LEU A 147 -13.39 11.05 -15.86
CA LEU A 147 -13.42 9.66 -16.29
C LEU A 147 -14.52 9.42 -17.31
N ALA A 148 -15.70 10.02 -17.15
CA ALA A 148 -16.77 9.91 -18.15
C ALA A 148 -16.33 10.48 -19.51
N ALA A 149 -15.70 11.67 -19.52
CA ALA A 149 -15.13 12.24 -20.74
C ALA A 149 -14.05 11.34 -21.38
N TRP A 150 -13.15 10.78 -20.58
CA TRP A 150 -12.15 9.82 -21.06
C TRP A 150 -12.77 8.51 -21.56
N CYS A 151 -13.87 8.04 -20.96
CA CYS A 151 -14.59 6.87 -21.45
C CYS A 151 -15.16 7.10 -22.85
N GLU A 152 -15.59 8.33 -23.16
CA GLU A 152 -16.09 8.71 -24.49
C GLU A 152 -14.99 9.01 -25.52
N ASP A 153 -13.75 9.25 -25.07
CA ASP A 153 -12.60 9.56 -25.93
C ASP A 153 -12.03 8.31 -26.64
N SER A 154 -12.86 7.68 -27.46
CA SER A 154 -12.48 6.61 -28.38
C SER A 154 -13.52 6.43 -29.47
N ALA A 155 -13.08 6.29 -30.72
CA ALA A 155 -13.97 5.97 -31.84
C ALA A 155 -14.59 4.57 -31.71
N ASP A 156 -13.93 3.62 -31.04
CA ASP A 156 -14.39 2.23 -30.90
C ASP A 156 -15.43 2.08 -29.75
N PRO A 157 -16.70 1.71 -30.06
CA PRO A 157 -17.73 1.50 -29.04
C PRO A 157 -17.38 0.41 -28.01
N ALA A 158 -16.62 -0.61 -28.39
CA ALA A 158 -16.20 -1.66 -27.47
C ALA A 158 -15.17 -1.14 -26.45
N VAL A 159 -14.28 -0.23 -26.86
CA VAL A 159 -13.37 0.47 -25.95
C VAL A 159 -14.16 1.33 -24.97
N ARG A 160 -15.08 2.17 -25.46
CA ARG A 160 -15.92 3.02 -24.60
C ARG A 160 -16.67 2.21 -23.55
N LYS A 161 -17.32 1.12 -23.97
CA LYS A 161 -18.04 0.20 -23.06
C LYS A 161 -17.13 -0.40 -21.99
N ARG A 162 -15.92 -0.85 -22.36
CA ARG A 162 -14.94 -1.40 -21.39
C ARG A 162 -14.46 -0.33 -20.40
N ARG A 163 -14.22 0.90 -20.85
CA ARG A 163 -13.81 2.02 -20.00
C ARG A 163 -14.90 2.35 -18.97
N HIS A 164 -16.15 2.49 -19.42
CA HIS A 164 -17.31 2.72 -18.54
C HIS A 164 -17.46 1.62 -17.49
N GLN A 165 -17.41 0.35 -17.91
CA GLN A 165 -17.52 -0.78 -16.98
C GLN A 165 -16.40 -0.76 -15.91
N ARG A 166 -15.16 -0.46 -16.30
CA ARG A 166 -14.04 -0.34 -15.37
C ARG A 166 -14.22 0.84 -14.42
N ALA A 167 -14.65 2.00 -14.92
CA ALA A 167 -14.92 3.17 -14.08
C ALA A 167 -16.03 2.88 -13.06
N ALA A 168 -17.12 2.25 -13.49
CA ALA A 168 -18.23 1.87 -12.62
C ALA A 168 -17.78 0.90 -11.50
N ILE A 169 -17.06 -0.17 -11.84
CA ILE A 169 -16.57 -1.14 -10.86
C ILE A 169 -15.57 -0.51 -9.88
N THR A 170 -14.63 0.30 -10.38
CA THR A 170 -13.54 0.82 -9.56
C THR A 170 -13.96 1.96 -8.64
N PHE A 171 -14.86 2.84 -9.09
CA PHE A 171 -15.35 3.99 -8.32
C PHE A 171 -16.74 3.80 -7.70
N GLY A 172 -17.34 2.61 -7.83
CA GLY A 172 -18.65 2.34 -7.25
C GLY A 172 -19.79 3.14 -7.90
N LEU A 173 -19.78 3.22 -9.23
CA LEU A 173 -20.80 3.94 -10.02
C LEU A 173 -21.82 2.93 -10.59
N ASP A 174 -22.94 3.45 -11.09
CA ASP A 174 -23.98 2.67 -11.79
C ASP A 174 -24.50 1.47 -10.98
N GLY A 175 -24.65 1.65 -9.66
CA GLY A 175 -25.10 0.61 -8.74
C GLY A 175 -24.02 -0.38 -8.30
N SER A 176 -22.78 -0.23 -8.77
CA SER A 176 -21.64 -1.00 -8.26
C SER A 176 -21.29 -0.54 -6.83
N PRO A 177 -21.08 -1.45 -5.87
CA PRO A 177 -20.67 -1.04 -4.54
C PRO A 177 -19.23 -0.55 -4.54
N TRP A 178 -18.93 0.41 -3.65
CA TRP A 178 -17.55 0.79 -3.36
C TRP A 178 -16.79 -0.40 -2.76
N ASN A 179 -15.63 -0.72 -3.35
CA ASN A 179 -14.74 -1.76 -2.86
C ASN A 179 -13.41 -1.13 -2.41
N GLU A 180 -13.16 -1.18 -1.10
CA GLU A 180 -11.98 -0.57 -0.49
C GLU A 180 -10.66 -1.23 -0.94
N ASP A 181 -10.70 -2.44 -1.47
CA ASP A 181 -9.52 -3.18 -1.94
C ASP A 181 -9.02 -2.69 -3.33
N MET A 182 -9.82 -1.90 -4.06
CA MET A 182 -9.54 -1.48 -5.45
C MET A 182 -8.59 -0.28 -5.57
N VAL A 183 -7.74 -0.02 -4.58
CA VAL A 183 -6.86 1.17 -4.52
C VAL A 183 -5.93 1.22 -5.72
N LEU A 184 -5.25 0.11 -6.02
CA LEU A 184 -4.34 0.01 -7.16
C LEU A 184 -5.11 0.18 -8.48
N GLN A 185 -6.26 -0.47 -8.62
CA GLN A 185 -7.06 -0.42 -9.85
C GLN A 185 -7.60 0.99 -10.12
N ARG A 186 -8.00 1.73 -9.08
CA ARG A 186 -8.38 3.14 -9.21
C ARG A 186 -7.20 4.01 -9.61
N TYR A 187 -6.05 3.87 -8.95
CA TYR A 187 -4.84 4.58 -9.35
C TYR A 187 -4.46 4.28 -10.82
N GLU A 188 -4.47 3.01 -11.24
CA GLU A 188 -4.14 2.62 -12.61
C GLU A 188 -5.14 3.16 -13.63
N LEU A 189 -6.44 3.22 -13.28
CA LEU A 189 -7.45 3.84 -14.15
C LEU A 189 -7.21 5.34 -14.31
N LEU A 190 -6.91 6.06 -13.23
CA LEU A 190 -6.59 7.48 -13.29
C LEU A 190 -5.28 7.73 -14.06
N PHE A 191 -4.29 6.85 -13.92
CA PHE A 191 -3.05 6.89 -14.69
C PHE A 191 -3.29 6.68 -16.18
N GLU A 192 -4.08 5.68 -16.56
CA GLU A 192 -4.45 5.42 -17.96
C GLU A 192 -5.26 6.59 -18.56
N ALA A 193 -6.09 7.23 -17.75
CA ALA A 193 -6.87 8.40 -18.14
C ALA A 193 -6.08 9.72 -18.17
N GLY A 194 -4.78 9.71 -17.82
CA GLY A 194 -3.98 10.92 -17.78
C GLY A 194 -4.38 11.89 -16.67
N LEU A 195 -5.05 11.40 -15.61
CA LEU A 195 -5.63 12.20 -14.53
C LEU A 195 -4.70 12.36 -13.32
N VAL A 196 -3.54 11.68 -13.29
CA VAL A 196 -2.52 11.86 -12.24
C VAL A 196 -1.22 12.41 -12.84
N PRO A 197 -0.38 13.13 -12.06
CA PRO A 197 0.84 13.75 -12.56
C PRO A 197 1.83 12.75 -13.17
N GLU A 198 1.88 11.52 -12.64
CA GLU A 198 2.76 10.46 -13.09
C GLU A 198 2.48 10.03 -14.55
N ALA A 199 1.25 10.25 -15.05
CA ALA A 199 0.88 9.95 -16.42
C ALA A 199 1.42 10.95 -17.45
N ALA A 200 1.89 12.13 -17.02
CA ALA A 200 2.38 13.19 -17.91
C ALA A 200 3.57 12.74 -18.79
N ARG A 201 4.39 11.78 -18.32
CA ARG A 201 5.49 11.21 -19.11
C ARG A 201 5.03 10.46 -20.37
N ARG A 202 3.74 10.08 -20.44
CA ARG A 202 3.11 9.47 -21.61
C ARG A 202 2.42 10.49 -22.55
N GLY A 203 2.65 11.79 -22.35
CA GLY A 203 2.05 12.86 -23.16
C GLY A 203 0.65 13.29 -22.70
N GLY A 204 0.26 13.00 -21.46
CA GLY A 204 -1.00 13.46 -20.88
C GLY A 204 -0.99 14.99 -20.66
N GLY A 205 -1.86 15.72 -21.37
CA GLY A 205 -1.93 17.19 -21.33
C GLY A 205 -3.01 17.78 -20.40
N GLY A 206 -3.67 16.97 -19.57
CA GLY A 206 -4.71 17.43 -18.65
C GLY A 206 -4.19 17.86 -17.27
N THR A 207 -4.89 18.77 -16.59
CA THR A 207 -4.62 19.11 -15.18
C THR A 207 -4.76 17.86 -14.31
N ALA A 208 -3.83 17.54 -13.43
CA ALA A 208 -4.00 16.37 -12.56
C ALA A 208 -5.12 16.56 -11.52
N VAL A 209 -5.73 15.46 -11.04
CA VAL A 209 -6.62 15.49 -9.87
C VAL A 209 -5.79 15.65 -8.58
N PRO A 210 -6.38 16.17 -7.48
CA PRO A 210 -5.68 16.34 -6.21
C PRO A 210 -5.03 15.05 -5.70
N GLY A 211 -3.87 15.21 -5.07
CA GLY A 211 -3.08 14.14 -4.46
C GLY A 211 -1.63 14.21 -4.91
N GLU A 212 -0.73 14.20 -3.92
CA GLU A 212 0.69 14.49 -4.14
C GLU A 212 1.37 13.41 -5.00
N PRO A 213 2.22 13.80 -5.96
CA PRO A 213 2.98 12.84 -6.74
C PRO A 213 4.09 12.22 -5.92
N MET A 214 4.51 11.02 -6.32
CA MET A 214 5.76 10.42 -5.82
C MET A 214 6.74 10.15 -6.96
N ARG A 215 8.03 10.05 -6.63
CA ARG A 215 9.08 9.70 -7.59
C ARG A 215 8.85 8.30 -8.18
N HIS A 216 9.30 8.12 -9.41
CA HIS A 216 9.22 6.85 -10.14
C HIS A 216 7.80 6.26 -10.11
N ASP A 217 7.65 5.03 -9.64
CA ASP A 217 6.39 4.31 -9.47
C ASP A 217 5.99 4.18 -7.99
N HIS A 218 6.61 4.96 -7.08
CA HIS A 218 6.38 4.84 -5.64
C HIS A 218 4.92 5.02 -5.24
N ARG A 219 4.16 5.90 -5.93
CA ARG A 219 2.72 6.05 -5.69
C ARG A 219 1.96 4.77 -6.09
N ARG A 220 2.34 4.10 -7.18
CA ARG A 220 1.77 2.80 -7.56
C ARG A 220 2.11 1.70 -6.56
N ILE A 221 3.36 1.66 -6.07
CA ILE A 221 3.81 0.72 -5.04
C ILE A 221 3.01 0.95 -3.74
N LEU A 222 2.81 2.21 -3.34
CA LEU A 222 1.99 2.55 -2.18
C LEU A 222 0.53 2.10 -2.36
N ALA A 223 -0.09 2.38 -3.50
CA ALA A 223 -1.45 1.92 -3.81
C ALA A 223 -1.58 0.39 -3.70
N THR A 224 -0.55 -0.34 -4.16
CA THR A 224 -0.44 -1.80 -4.02
C THR A 224 -0.37 -2.23 -2.56
N GLY A 225 0.46 -1.55 -1.76
CA GLY A 225 0.60 -1.81 -0.32
C GLY A 225 -0.69 -1.58 0.45
N ILE A 226 -1.41 -0.48 0.15
CA ILE A 226 -2.72 -0.17 0.76
C ILE A 226 -3.75 -1.24 0.40
N ALA A 227 -3.90 -1.56 -0.89
CA ALA A 227 -4.83 -2.60 -1.35
C ALA A 227 -4.56 -3.93 -0.65
N ARG A 228 -3.28 -4.32 -0.54
CA ARG A 228 -2.86 -5.56 0.11
C ARG A 228 -3.15 -5.54 1.61
N LEU A 229 -2.89 -4.42 2.28
CA LEU A 229 -3.15 -4.29 3.71
C LEU A 229 -4.65 -4.34 4.01
N ARG A 230 -5.48 -3.63 3.24
CA ARG A 230 -6.96 -3.64 3.36
C ARG A 230 -7.53 -5.05 3.18
N ALA A 231 -7.10 -5.77 2.15
CA ALA A 231 -7.48 -7.16 1.96
C ALA A 231 -6.99 -8.05 3.11
N LYS A 232 -5.82 -7.77 3.69
CA LYS A 232 -5.24 -8.61 4.76
C LYS A 232 -5.89 -8.39 6.12
N ILE A 233 -6.20 -7.15 6.52
CA ILE A 233 -6.87 -6.87 7.80
C ILE A 233 -8.28 -7.47 7.84
N LYS A 234 -8.89 -7.69 6.66
CA LYS A 234 -10.14 -8.45 6.54
C LYS A 234 -9.99 -9.92 6.88
N TYR A 235 -8.81 -10.55 6.89
CA TYR A 235 -8.69 -12.01 7.10
C TYR A 235 -7.59 -12.44 8.06
N ARG A 236 -6.77 -11.51 8.53
CA ARG A 236 -5.69 -11.75 9.49
C ARG A 236 -5.67 -10.65 10.54
N PRO A 237 -5.33 -10.98 11.79
CA PRO A 237 -5.21 -10.01 12.88
C PRO A 237 -3.92 -9.17 12.77
N VAL A 238 -3.47 -8.80 11.56
CA VAL A 238 -2.24 -8.01 11.37
C VAL A 238 -2.38 -6.57 11.85
N VAL A 239 -3.60 -6.07 12.03
CA VAL A 239 -3.84 -4.74 12.59
C VAL A 239 -3.24 -4.58 13.99
N PHE A 240 -3.10 -5.65 14.77
CA PHE A 240 -2.49 -5.56 16.11
C PHE A 240 -0.99 -5.26 16.09
N GLU A 241 -0.30 -5.44 14.96
CA GLU A 241 1.10 -5.00 14.79
C GLU A 241 1.22 -3.47 14.83
N LEU A 242 0.12 -2.76 14.54
CA LEU A 242 0.02 -1.31 14.54
C LEU A 242 -0.48 -0.77 15.89
N MET A 243 -0.94 -1.64 16.79
CA MET A 243 -1.52 -1.26 18.07
C MET A 243 -0.46 -1.22 19.17
N PRO A 244 -0.59 -0.34 20.17
CA PRO A 244 0.22 -0.41 21.39
C PRO A 244 -0.03 -1.73 22.15
N ALA A 245 0.82 -2.04 23.13
CA ALA A 245 0.72 -3.29 23.91
C ALA A 245 -0.63 -3.41 24.65
N GLN A 246 -1.21 -2.28 25.05
CA GLN A 246 -2.53 -2.16 25.62
C GLN A 246 -3.30 -1.07 24.86
N PHE A 247 -4.56 -1.34 24.52
CA PHE A 247 -5.42 -0.42 23.77
C PHE A 247 -6.88 -0.55 24.18
N THR A 248 -7.66 0.49 23.91
CA THR A 248 -9.12 0.44 24.01
C THR A 248 -9.73 -0.12 22.73
N LEU A 249 -10.95 -0.69 22.80
CA LEU A 249 -11.68 -1.11 21.60
C LEU A 249 -11.98 0.04 20.63
N LEU A 250 -12.11 1.27 21.14
CA LEU A 250 -12.28 2.46 20.31
C LEU A 250 -11.01 2.75 19.50
N GLN A 251 -9.83 2.70 20.12
CA GLN A 251 -8.56 2.86 19.40
C GLN A 251 -8.39 1.80 18.32
N LEU A 252 -8.75 0.54 18.61
CA LEU A 252 -8.71 -0.53 17.62
C LEU A 252 -9.70 -0.27 16.47
N GLN A 253 -10.92 0.16 16.77
CA GLN A 253 -11.93 0.51 15.75
C GLN A 253 -11.41 1.63 14.84
N LEU A 254 -10.94 2.74 15.44
CA LEU A 254 -10.41 3.88 14.71
C LEU A 254 -9.22 3.48 13.83
N ALA A 255 -8.36 2.58 14.29
CA ALA A 255 -7.25 2.07 13.49
C ALA A 255 -7.73 1.26 12.28
N VAL A 256 -8.73 0.40 12.46
CA VAL A 256 -9.30 -0.36 11.33
C VAL A 256 -10.03 0.57 10.34
N GLU A 257 -10.80 1.54 10.83
CA GLU A 257 -11.48 2.54 10.01
C GLU A 257 -10.49 3.40 9.21
N ALA A 258 -9.41 3.84 9.87
CA ALA A 258 -8.31 4.58 9.25
C ALA A 258 -7.69 3.80 8.09
N LEU A 259 -7.35 2.53 8.29
CA LEU A 259 -6.75 1.69 7.26
C LEU A 259 -7.74 1.32 6.14
N ALA A 260 -9.00 1.04 6.49
CA ALA A 260 -10.04 0.67 5.53
C ALA A 260 -10.55 1.88 4.71
N GLY A 261 -10.36 3.10 5.21
CA GLY A 261 -10.90 4.32 4.60
C GLY A 261 -12.41 4.38 4.64
N ARG A 262 -13.05 3.75 5.64
CA ARG A 262 -14.51 3.80 5.81
C ARG A 262 -14.90 3.61 7.27
N GLY A 263 -16.03 4.19 7.66
CA GLY A 263 -16.59 4.01 9.00
C GLY A 263 -17.08 2.58 9.24
N LEU A 264 -17.02 2.14 10.49
CA LEU A 264 -17.52 0.84 10.95
C LEU A 264 -18.63 1.02 11.99
N HIS A 265 -19.63 0.14 11.95
CA HIS A 265 -20.68 0.14 12.96
C HIS A 265 -20.13 -0.39 14.29
N LYS A 266 -20.09 0.48 15.31
CA LYS A 266 -19.49 0.21 16.64
C LYS A 266 -19.91 -1.12 17.26
N GLN A 267 -21.21 -1.43 17.26
CA GLN A 267 -21.72 -2.66 17.88
C GLN A 267 -21.31 -3.91 17.07
N ASN A 268 -21.30 -3.82 15.75
CA ASN A 268 -20.91 -4.94 14.88
C ASN A 268 -19.41 -5.23 15.03
N PHE A 269 -18.60 -4.16 15.08
CA PHE A 269 -17.17 -4.27 15.30
C PHE A 269 -16.85 -4.94 16.65
N ARG A 270 -17.47 -4.47 17.73
CA ARG A 270 -17.29 -5.05 19.07
C ARG A 270 -17.65 -6.54 19.09
N ARG A 271 -18.82 -6.88 18.54
CA ARG A 271 -19.28 -8.27 18.45
C ARG A 271 -18.29 -9.14 17.66
N LEU A 272 -17.74 -8.64 16.55
CA LEU A 272 -16.76 -9.36 15.74
C LEU A 272 -15.48 -9.67 16.53
N ILE A 273 -14.94 -8.67 17.23
CA ILE A 273 -13.71 -8.81 18.02
C ILE A 273 -13.90 -9.81 19.16
N GLU A 274 -15.03 -9.72 19.88
CA GLU A 274 -15.38 -10.62 20.99
C GLU A 274 -15.60 -12.06 20.50
N GLN A 275 -16.38 -12.26 19.42
CA GLN A 275 -16.63 -13.58 18.84
C GLN A 275 -15.36 -14.29 18.39
N GLN A 276 -14.39 -13.53 17.88
CA GLN A 276 -13.14 -14.10 17.42
C GLN A 276 -12.13 -14.33 18.54
N ALA A 277 -12.44 -13.89 19.77
CA ALA A 277 -11.61 -14.02 20.95
C ALA A 277 -10.17 -13.50 20.73
N LEU A 278 -10.00 -12.48 19.88
CA LEU A 278 -8.68 -11.94 19.49
C LEU A 278 -8.02 -11.12 20.60
N VAL A 279 -8.81 -10.64 21.56
CA VAL A 279 -8.36 -9.74 22.61
C VAL A 279 -8.79 -10.26 23.98
N GLU A 280 -8.06 -9.87 25.01
CA GLU A 280 -8.38 -10.12 26.41
C GLU A 280 -8.39 -8.81 27.20
N GLU A 281 -9.27 -8.72 28.20
CA GLU A 281 -9.30 -7.60 29.14
C GLU A 281 -8.06 -7.66 30.05
N THR A 282 -7.42 -6.52 30.26
CA THR A 282 -6.25 -6.41 31.14
C THR A 282 -6.62 -6.18 32.61
N GLY A 283 -7.88 -5.81 32.88
CA GLY A 283 -8.34 -5.30 34.18
C GLY A 283 -8.04 -3.83 34.42
N GLU A 284 -7.21 -3.21 33.57
CA GLU A 284 -6.84 -1.80 33.66
C GLU A 284 -7.82 -0.91 32.87
N MET A 285 -7.84 0.38 33.24
CA MET A 285 -8.68 1.39 32.62
C MET A 285 -7.79 2.50 32.05
N ALA A 286 -8.14 3.02 30.89
CA ALA A 286 -7.44 4.13 30.27
C ALA A 286 -7.51 5.38 31.16
N THR A 287 -6.34 5.97 31.44
CA THR A 287 -6.21 7.23 32.18
C THR A 287 -6.23 8.42 31.22
N GLY A 288 -6.75 9.57 31.67
CA GLY A 288 -6.59 10.85 30.94
C GLY A 288 -7.53 11.09 29.75
N THR A 289 -8.54 10.26 29.49
CA THR A 289 -9.61 10.58 28.52
C THR A 289 -10.75 11.33 29.19
N ALA A 290 -11.22 12.43 28.58
CA ALA A 290 -12.41 13.14 29.04
C ALA A 290 -13.64 12.22 28.93
N GLY A 291 -14.28 11.91 30.06
CA GLY A 291 -15.45 11.02 30.15
C GLY A 291 -15.21 9.78 31.00
N ARG A 292 -16.07 8.76 30.83
CA ARG A 292 -15.94 7.48 31.55
C ARG A 292 -14.67 6.76 31.06
N PRO A 293 -13.76 6.36 31.97
CA PRO A 293 -12.59 5.58 31.60
C PRO A 293 -12.97 4.34 30.79
N ALA A 294 -12.22 4.08 29.71
CA ALA A 294 -12.43 2.92 28.85
C ALA A 294 -11.58 1.73 29.33
N LYS A 295 -12.10 0.51 29.20
CA LYS A 295 -11.33 -0.70 29.51
C LYS A 295 -10.15 -0.87 28.55
N LEU A 296 -9.02 -1.34 29.08
CA LEU A 296 -7.84 -1.69 28.30
C LEU A 296 -7.81 -3.18 27.97
N PHE A 297 -7.44 -3.48 26.73
CA PHE A 297 -7.34 -4.81 26.16
C PHE A 297 -5.92 -5.05 25.62
N ARG A 298 -5.55 -6.32 25.52
CA ARG A 298 -4.31 -6.80 24.88
C ARG A 298 -4.64 -7.81 23.79
N PHE A 299 -3.84 -7.86 22.73
CA PHE A 299 -3.93 -8.89 21.70
C PHE A 299 -3.51 -10.26 22.25
N ARG A 300 -4.37 -11.27 22.07
CA ARG A 300 -4.09 -12.67 22.43
C ARG A 300 -3.29 -13.36 21.34
N ARG A 301 -1.96 -13.37 21.47
CA ARG A 301 -1.06 -13.97 20.48
C ARG A 301 -1.28 -15.48 20.29
N ASP A 302 -1.64 -16.18 21.37
CA ASP A 302 -1.78 -17.65 21.38
C ASP A 302 -2.92 -18.16 20.49
N VAL A 303 -3.94 -17.33 20.23
CA VAL A 303 -5.08 -17.66 19.36
C VAL A 303 -4.64 -18.02 17.94
N LEU A 304 -3.52 -17.46 17.47
CA LEU A 304 -2.96 -17.80 16.17
C LEU A 304 -2.37 -19.22 16.14
N LEU A 305 -1.66 -19.61 17.21
CA LEU A 305 -1.10 -20.96 17.33
C LEU A 305 -2.21 -21.99 17.56
N GLU A 306 -3.14 -21.71 18.47
CA GLU A 306 -4.28 -22.59 18.79
C GLU A 306 -5.08 -22.93 17.53
N ARG A 307 -5.33 -21.96 16.65
CA ARG A 307 -6.08 -22.16 15.41
C ARG A 307 -5.29 -22.84 14.30
N ALA A 308 -3.98 -22.59 14.22
CA ALA A 308 -3.09 -23.30 13.32
C ALA A 308 -3.04 -24.80 13.66
N ILE A 309 -3.03 -25.13 14.96
CA ILE A 309 -3.09 -26.51 15.47
C ILE A 309 -4.48 -27.13 15.24
N ALA A 310 -5.56 -26.36 15.46
CA ALA A 310 -6.94 -26.83 15.29
C ALA A 310 -7.44 -26.91 13.83
N GLY A 311 -6.60 -26.58 12.84
CA GLY A 311 -6.95 -26.66 11.41
C GLY A 311 -8.03 -25.69 10.92
N SER A 312 -8.49 -24.75 11.76
CA SER A 312 -9.54 -23.80 11.43
C SER A 312 -8.98 -22.50 10.84
N LYS A 313 -9.31 -22.19 9.58
CA LYS A 313 -9.02 -20.88 8.97
C LYS A 313 -9.87 -19.81 9.66
N LEU A 314 -9.30 -18.62 9.85
CA LEU A 314 -10.00 -17.43 10.34
C LEU A 314 -11.19 -17.09 9.43
N PRO A 315 -12.46 -17.17 9.89
CA PRO A 315 -13.60 -16.69 9.14
C PRO A 315 -13.79 -15.22 9.47
N LEU A 316 -13.06 -14.34 8.81
CA LEU A 316 -13.34 -12.91 8.86
C LEU A 316 -14.12 -12.49 7.61
N SER A 317 -15.30 -13.08 7.44
CA SER A 317 -16.47 -12.49 6.76
C SER A 317 -17.45 -13.61 6.46
N ARG A 318 -18.61 -13.62 7.11
CA ARG A 318 -19.83 -13.78 6.32
C ARG A 318 -20.17 -12.36 5.86
N ALA A 319 -20.07 -12.11 4.56
CA ALA A 319 -20.71 -10.94 3.98
C ALA A 319 -22.18 -10.97 4.41
N MET A 320 -22.67 -9.85 4.95
CA MET A 320 -24.09 -9.55 4.94
C MET A 320 -24.39 -8.92 3.58
#